data_AF-A0A9W6V5U5-F1
#
_entry.id   AF-A0A9W6V5U5-F1
#
_cell.length_a   1.000
_cell.length_b   1.000
_cell.length_c   1.000
_cell.angle_alpha   90.00
_cell.angle_beta   90.00
_cell.angle_gamma   90.00
#
_symmetry.space_group_name_H-M   'P 1'
#
loop_
_entity.id
_entity.type
_entity.pdbx_description
1 polymer ?
#
loop_
_entity_poly.entity_id
_entity_poly.type
_entity_poly.pdbx_seq_one_letter_code
_entity_poly.pdbx_strand_id
1 'polypeptide(L)'
;MVGDDRRALLATPVDARAGEHPLLANNHGTYPGADGQDVLWQALDDRSAVAFVHPAELPAQPVSGIPAFAAYFLLDTTRAAYLLVRNGILRRYPNIRFILSHAGGFLPYASHRMAVTLANDTARSPLGVLDDFRSFYFDTALSSSPAALPTLLAFARPGHVLFGSGWPFAPTPAGQYFANGLDTGVDPGTLTAVNRTNAQALFPRLATTRPVPPPTPPAVSELAGVRHHVRGCVHRSGASASRSLPPGPAPVLTGKWRRDSGRGGRMLLGAVTRAGRCVRR
;
A
#
# COMPACT_ATOMS: atom_id res chain seq x y z
N MET A 1 -12.80 -11.79 -10.84
CA MET A 1 -11.46 -12.39 -10.87
C MET A 1 -11.32 -13.14 -12.17
N VAL A 2 -10.54 -12.61 -13.11
CA VAL A 2 -10.02 -13.38 -14.25
C VAL A 2 -8.64 -13.82 -13.79
N GLY A 3 -8.50 -15.12 -13.52
CA GLY A 3 -7.23 -15.73 -13.12
C GLY A 3 -6.28 -15.69 -14.31
N ASP A 4 -5.18 -14.97 -14.15
CA ASP A 4 -4.01 -15.15 -15.00
C ASP A 4 -3.02 -16.01 -14.22
N ASP A 5 -2.90 -17.28 -14.60
CA ASP A 5 -2.01 -18.32 -14.01
C ASP A 5 -0.51 -17.96 -14.06
N ARG A 6 -0.18 -16.79 -14.59
CA ARG A 6 1.20 -16.31 -14.79
C ARG A 6 1.80 -15.64 -13.56
N ARG A 7 1.01 -15.28 -12.55
CA ARG A 7 1.47 -14.52 -11.37
C ARG A 7 1.62 -15.42 -10.14
N ALA A 8 2.84 -15.53 -9.62
CA ALA A 8 3.11 -16.26 -8.39
C ALA A 8 2.92 -15.37 -7.14
N LEU A 9 1.97 -15.80 -6.31
CA LEU A 9 2.09 -15.98 -4.86
C LEU A 9 2.14 -14.82 -3.86
N LEU A 10 1.90 -13.57 -4.26
CA LEU A 10 1.53 -12.49 -3.31
C LEU A 10 0.10 -11.97 -3.54
N ALA A 11 -0.73 -12.78 -4.21
CA ALA A 11 -2.14 -12.47 -4.48
C ALA A 11 -3.07 -12.80 -3.29
N THR A 12 -2.55 -13.45 -2.25
CA THR A 12 -3.26 -13.82 -1.02
C THR A 12 -2.68 -13.05 0.17
N PRO A 13 -3.47 -12.78 1.24
CA PRO A 13 -2.94 -12.17 2.46
C PRO A 13 -1.71 -12.95 2.94
N VAL A 14 -0.73 -12.23 3.49
CA VAL A 14 0.56 -12.73 4.00
C VAL A 14 0.46 -14.19 4.42
N ASP A 15 0.99 -15.09 3.59
CA ASP A 15 0.81 -16.51 3.82
C ASP A 15 1.90 -16.99 4.77
N ALA A 16 1.57 -17.04 6.06
CA ALA A 16 2.43 -17.66 7.07
C ALA A 16 2.78 -19.12 6.70
N ARG A 17 1.93 -19.80 5.94
CA ARG A 17 2.22 -21.13 5.40
C ARG A 17 3.13 -21.09 4.20
N ALA A 18 3.33 -19.95 3.53
CA ALA A 18 4.38 -19.66 2.54
C ALA A 18 5.70 -19.17 3.16
N GLY A 19 5.74 -18.99 4.50
CA GLY A 19 6.97 -18.75 5.26
C GLY A 19 7.32 -17.27 5.34
N GLU A 20 6.36 -16.44 4.94
CA GLU A 20 6.37 -15.00 5.16
C GLU A 20 5.86 -14.71 6.56
N HIS A 21 6.62 -13.92 7.29
CA HIS A 21 6.23 -13.45 8.61
C HIS A 21 5.80 -11.99 8.49
N PRO A 22 4.50 -11.66 8.63
CA PRO A 22 4.04 -10.28 8.59
C PRO A 22 4.62 -9.53 9.78
N LEU A 23 5.21 -8.37 9.49
CA LEU A 23 5.68 -7.42 10.48
C LEU A 23 5.04 -6.08 10.19
N LEU A 24 4.39 -5.48 11.20
CA LEU A 24 3.92 -4.12 11.06
C LEU A 24 5.11 -3.15 11.04
N ALA A 25 5.07 -2.18 10.15
CA ALA A 25 6.07 -1.12 10.07
C ALA A 25 6.13 -0.31 11.36
N ASN A 26 5.06 -0.29 12.16
CA ASN A 26 5.12 0.09 13.57
C ASN A 26 4.05 -0.65 14.39
N ASN A 27 4.31 -0.83 15.68
CA ASN A 27 3.33 -1.30 16.67
C ASN A 27 3.17 -0.22 17.75
N HIS A 28 2.06 0.52 17.71
CA HIS A 28 1.80 1.66 18.60
C HIS A 28 2.98 2.65 18.67
N GLY A 29 3.57 2.96 17.52
CA GLY A 29 4.72 3.86 17.41
C GLY A 29 6.09 3.24 17.67
N THR A 30 6.15 1.98 18.09
CA THR A 30 7.42 1.23 18.17
C THR A 30 7.74 0.64 16.80
N TYR A 31 8.83 1.11 16.18
CA TYR A 31 9.25 0.68 14.86
C TYR A 31 10.17 -0.56 14.92
N PRO A 32 10.14 -1.43 13.90
CA PRO A 32 11.20 -2.40 13.64
C PRO A 32 12.57 -1.72 13.56
N GLY A 33 13.53 -2.26 14.30
CA GLY A 33 14.87 -1.75 14.43
C GLY A 33 15.07 -0.81 15.61
N ALA A 34 14.03 -0.48 16.38
CA ALA A 34 14.18 0.16 17.69
C ALA A 34 14.87 -0.78 18.70
N ASP A 35 15.38 -0.20 19.78
CA ASP A 35 16.09 -0.93 20.83
C ASP A 35 15.18 -1.97 21.51
N GLY A 36 15.81 -3.01 22.10
CA GLY A 36 15.10 -4.05 22.85
C GLY A 36 14.43 -5.15 22.01
N GLN A 37 14.71 -5.21 20.71
CA GLN A 37 14.12 -6.19 19.78
C GLN A 37 15.06 -7.36 19.42
N ASP A 38 16.23 -7.48 20.05
CA ASP A 38 17.25 -8.45 19.65
C ASP A 38 16.78 -9.91 19.71
N VAL A 39 15.96 -10.29 20.68
CA VAL A 39 15.39 -11.65 20.76
C VAL A 39 14.51 -11.96 19.54
N LEU A 40 13.73 -10.99 19.07
CA LEU A 40 12.92 -11.13 17.86
C LEU A 40 13.82 -11.30 16.64
N TRP A 41 14.84 -10.45 16.51
CA TRP A 41 15.74 -10.49 15.36
C TRP A 41 16.55 -11.77 15.31
N GLN A 42 17.10 -12.22 16.43
CA GLN A 42 17.79 -13.50 16.51
C GLN A 42 16.87 -14.65 16.09
N ALA A 43 15.63 -14.68 16.58
CA ALA A 43 14.68 -15.74 16.22
C ALA A 43 14.34 -15.76 14.73
N LEU A 44 14.21 -14.59 14.09
CA LEU A 44 13.99 -14.50 12.65
C LEU A 44 15.24 -14.91 11.86
N ASP A 45 16.43 -14.51 12.32
CA ASP A 45 17.71 -14.83 11.68
C ASP A 45 18.02 -16.32 11.70
N ASP A 46 17.83 -16.98 12.86
CA ASP A 46 18.03 -18.43 13.05
C ASP A 46 17.18 -19.27 12.08
N ARG A 47 16.07 -18.71 11.60
CA ARG A 47 15.13 -19.34 10.66
C ARG A 47 15.34 -18.90 9.21
N SER A 48 16.32 -18.03 8.97
CA SER A 48 16.51 -17.32 7.71
C SER A 48 15.18 -16.71 7.23
N ALA A 49 14.38 -16.14 8.13
CA ALA A 49 13.00 -15.81 7.86
C ALA A 49 12.85 -14.76 6.74
N VAL A 50 11.73 -14.84 6.01
CA VAL A 50 11.31 -13.75 5.12
C VAL A 50 10.30 -12.89 5.88
N ALA A 51 10.68 -11.65 6.20
CA ALA A 51 9.86 -10.72 6.97
C ALA A 51 9.20 -9.70 6.04
N PHE A 52 7.86 -9.72 5.97
CA PHE A 52 7.08 -8.81 5.15
C PHE A 52 6.63 -7.60 5.96
N VAL A 53 7.25 -6.44 5.71
CA VAL A 53 7.01 -5.18 6.42
C VAL A 53 5.84 -4.42 5.79
N HIS A 54 4.68 -4.50 6.43
CA HIS A 54 3.46 -3.83 6.01
C HIS A 54 3.18 -2.59 6.85
N PRO A 55 2.77 -1.45 6.26
CA PRO A 55 2.46 -0.25 7.02
C PRO A 55 1.32 -0.47 8.03
N ALA A 56 1.37 0.27 9.13
CA ALA A 56 0.27 0.40 10.08
C ALA A 56 -0.24 1.85 10.10
N GLU A 57 -1.12 2.15 11.04
CA GLU A 57 -1.49 3.54 11.30
C GLU A 57 -0.25 4.31 11.75
N LEU A 58 0.00 5.44 11.09
CA LEU A 58 1.16 6.28 11.39
C LEU A 58 0.99 6.87 12.80
N PRO A 59 2.02 6.81 13.67
CA PRO A 59 1.98 7.38 15.02
C PRO A 59 2.15 8.91 14.98
N ALA A 60 1.24 9.58 14.28
CA ALA A 60 1.19 11.02 14.10
C ALA A 60 -0.25 11.49 14.05
N GLN A 61 -0.48 12.77 14.35
CA GLN A 61 -1.82 13.35 14.26
C GLN A 61 -2.33 13.29 12.82
N PRO A 62 -3.54 12.76 12.57
CA PRO A 62 -4.10 12.70 11.23
C PRO A 62 -4.43 14.12 10.73
N VAL A 63 -4.23 14.35 9.44
CA VAL A 63 -4.73 15.57 8.78
C VAL A 63 -6.12 15.28 8.24
N SER A 64 -7.09 16.12 8.65
CA SER A 64 -8.47 15.98 8.21
C SER A 64 -8.59 15.92 6.69
N GLY A 65 -9.31 14.91 6.19
CA GLY A 65 -9.55 14.71 4.76
C GLY A 65 -8.47 13.90 4.03
N ILE A 66 -7.39 13.48 4.68
CA ILE A 66 -6.34 12.65 4.08
C ILE A 66 -6.44 11.22 4.61
N PRO A 67 -6.85 10.24 3.77
CA PRO A 67 -6.87 8.84 4.17
C PRO A 67 -5.45 8.29 4.40
N ALA A 68 -5.28 7.44 5.43
CA ALA A 68 -3.96 6.93 5.80
C ALA A 68 -3.26 6.12 4.70
N PHE A 69 -4.00 5.28 3.97
CA PHE A 69 -3.45 4.50 2.87
C PHE A 69 -2.92 5.36 1.72
N ALA A 70 -3.44 6.58 1.54
CA ALA A 70 -3.09 7.43 0.40
C ALA A 70 -1.77 8.19 0.62
N ALA A 71 -1.46 8.58 1.86
CA ALA A 71 -0.33 9.46 2.14
C ALA A 71 0.58 8.99 3.30
N TYR A 72 0.06 8.23 4.26
CA TYR A 72 0.78 7.89 5.50
C TYR A 72 1.41 6.51 5.46
N PHE A 73 0.79 5.54 4.81
CA PHE A 73 1.32 4.17 4.71
C PHE A 73 2.72 4.14 4.07
N LEU A 74 2.92 4.90 3.00
CA LEU A 74 4.22 5.00 2.33
C LEU A 74 5.28 5.59 3.27
N LEU A 75 4.91 6.60 4.07
CA LEU A 75 5.81 7.18 5.07
C LEU A 75 6.14 6.17 6.18
N ASP A 76 5.17 5.37 6.62
CA ASP A 76 5.34 4.41 7.71
C ASP A 76 6.33 3.30 7.34
N THR A 77 6.16 2.68 6.15
CA THR A 77 7.13 1.72 5.61
C THR A 77 8.53 2.34 5.46
N THR A 78 8.60 3.59 4.99
CA THR A 78 9.86 4.32 4.83
C THR A 78 10.59 4.48 6.17
N ARG A 79 9.88 4.80 7.25
CA ARG A 79 10.45 4.94 8.60
C ARG A 79 10.98 3.62 9.14
N ALA A 80 10.23 2.52 8.94
CA ALA A 80 10.69 1.20 9.34
C ALA A 80 11.99 0.80 8.61
N ALA A 81 12.05 0.96 7.29
CA ALA A 81 13.25 0.67 6.52
C ALA A 81 14.45 1.54 6.95
N TYR A 82 14.21 2.83 7.21
CA TYR A 82 15.22 3.74 7.72
C TYR A 82 15.81 3.26 9.05
N LEU A 83 14.98 2.86 10.01
CA LEU A 83 15.45 2.40 11.33
C LEU A 83 16.16 1.05 11.29
N LEU A 84 15.66 0.10 10.48
CA LEU A 84 16.33 -1.18 10.25
C LEU A 84 17.77 -1.00 9.74
N VAL A 85 17.98 -0.07 8.80
CA VAL A 85 19.34 0.24 8.28
C VAL A 85 20.14 1.09 9.26
N ARG A 86 19.54 2.11 9.87
CA ARG A 86 20.20 2.99 10.85
C ARG A 86 20.82 2.19 11.97
N ASN A 87 20.05 1.28 12.56
CA ASN A 87 20.43 0.51 13.74
C ASN A 87 21.09 -0.84 13.38
N GLY A 88 21.50 -1.00 12.11
CA GLY A 88 22.35 -2.11 11.66
C GLY A 88 21.69 -3.48 11.68
N ILE A 89 20.35 -3.57 11.71
CA ILE A 89 19.63 -4.84 11.80
C ILE A 89 20.00 -5.77 10.65
N LEU A 90 20.02 -5.25 9.41
CA LEU A 90 20.36 -6.03 8.22
C LEU A 90 21.78 -6.63 8.28
N ARG A 91 22.70 -6.00 9.02
CA ARG A 91 24.08 -6.46 9.13
C ARG A 91 24.32 -7.38 10.32
N ARG A 92 23.61 -7.13 11.42
CA ARG A 92 23.66 -7.98 12.63
C ARG A 92 22.94 -9.31 12.42
N TYR A 93 21.90 -9.31 11.58
CA TYR A 93 21.01 -10.44 11.31
C TYR A 93 20.90 -10.66 9.79
N PRO A 94 21.99 -11.12 9.14
CA PRO A 94 22.11 -11.15 7.68
C PRO A 94 21.27 -12.23 7.00
N ASN A 95 20.71 -13.20 7.74
CA ASN A 95 19.90 -14.27 7.18
C ASN A 95 18.42 -13.87 7.01
N ILE A 96 18.00 -12.76 7.62
CA ILE A 96 16.66 -12.22 7.47
C ILE A 96 16.51 -11.55 6.11
N ARG A 97 15.44 -11.89 5.40
CA ARG A 97 15.11 -11.32 4.09
C ARG A 97 13.88 -10.44 4.23
N PHE A 98 14.07 -9.14 4.20
CA PHE A 98 12.98 -8.18 4.40
C PHE A 98 12.32 -7.79 3.08
N ILE A 99 11.00 -7.93 2.99
CA ILE A 99 10.17 -7.40 1.90
C ILE A 99 9.47 -6.14 2.41
N LEU A 100 9.60 -5.03 1.69
CA LEU A 100 8.91 -3.78 2.02
C LEU A 100 7.67 -3.62 1.12
N SER A 101 6.51 -3.38 1.74
CA SER A 101 5.27 -3.17 0.99
C SER A 101 5.27 -1.85 0.20
N HIS A 102 4.46 -1.81 -0.85
CA HIS A 102 4.16 -0.62 -1.66
C HIS A 102 5.43 0.02 -2.23
N ALA A 103 6.26 -0.78 -2.91
CA ALA A 103 7.55 -0.38 -3.45
C ALA A 103 8.53 0.20 -2.40
N GLY A 104 8.34 -0.09 -1.11
CA GLY A 104 9.14 0.49 -0.03
C GLY A 104 8.76 1.94 0.31
N GLY A 105 7.56 2.38 -0.10
CA GLY A 105 7.07 3.73 0.15
C GLY A 105 7.88 4.78 -0.60
N PHE A 106 8.44 5.74 0.15
CA PHE A 106 9.28 6.79 -0.42
C PHE A 106 10.77 6.43 -0.47
N LEU A 107 11.15 5.25 0.03
CA LEU A 107 12.55 4.86 0.13
C LEU A 107 13.27 4.91 -1.23
N PRO A 108 12.78 4.29 -2.33
CA PRO A 108 13.51 4.35 -3.61
C PRO A 108 13.77 5.78 -4.08
N TYR A 109 12.74 6.62 -3.99
CA TYR A 109 12.80 8.03 -4.39
C TYR A 109 13.76 8.86 -3.53
N ALA A 110 13.73 8.67 -2.20
CA ALA A 110 14.46 9.51 -1.25
C ALA A 110 15.78 8.89 -0.75
N SER A 111 16.16 7.72 -1.28
CA SER A 111 17.26 6.88 -0.79
C SER A 111 18.59 7.61 -0.63
N HIS A 112 19.00 8.40 -1.63
CA HIS A 112 20.26 9.16 -1.57
C HIS A 112 20.26 10.23 -0.45
N ARG A 113 19.14 10.92 -0.25
CA ARG A 113 18.98 11.91 0.84
C ARG A 113 19.10 11.23 2.20
N MET A 114 18.46 10.08 2.36
CA MET A 114 18.53 9.28 3.58
C MET A 114 19.94 8.75 3.82
N ALA A 115 20.60 8.24 2.79
CA ALA A 115 21.93 7.67 2.87
C ALA A 115 22.99 8.69 3.31
N VAL A 116 22.96 9.91 2.78
CA VAL A 116 23.86 10.99 3.23
C VAL A 116 23.63 11.36 4.69
N THR A 117 22.36 11.45 5.11
CA THR A 117 22.01 11.76 6.50
C THR A 117 22.49 10.67 7.47
N LEU A 118 22.22 9.41 7.13
CA LEU A 118 22.61 8.25 7.93
C LEU A 118 24.11 8.01 7.97
N ALA A 119 24.81 8.24 6.86
CA ALA A 119 26.25 8.14 6.79
C ALA A 119 26.91 9.04 7.85
N ASN A 120 26.44 10.28 7.97
CA ASN A 120 26.91 11.22 8.98
C ASN A 120 26.55 10.76 10.40
N ASP A 121 25.31 10.32 10.63
CA ASP A 121 24.82 9.88 11.95
C ASP A 121 25.48 8.58 12.45
N THR A 122 25.89 7.69 11.54
CA THR A 122 26.41 6.35 11.89
C THR A 122 27.88 6.15 11.53
N ALA A 123 28.59 7.21 11.12
CA ALA A 123 29.98 7.16 10.65
C ALA A 123 30.23 6.09 9.56
N ARG A 124 29.24 5.87 8.69
CA ARG A 124 29.30 4.93 7.56
C ARG A 124 29.47 5.68 6.24
N SER A 125 29.87 4.98 5.18
CA SER A 125 29.87 5.58 3.84
C SER A 125 28.42 5.71 3.32
N PRO A 126 28.08 6.81 2.60
CA PRO A 126 26.77 6.94 1.97
C PRO A 126 26.47 5.80 0.99
N LEU A 127 27.47 5.31 0.26
CA LEU A 127 27.31 4.18 -0.66
C LEU A 127 26.98 2.89 0.10
N GLY A 128 27.63 2.61 1.23
CA GLY A 128 27.34 1.44 2.04
C GLY A 128 25.94 1.47 2.66
N VAL A 129 25.45 2.65 3.07
CA VAL A 129 24.06 2.81 3.53
C VAL A 129 23.08 2.61 2.37
N LEU A 130 23.40 3.18 1.21
CA LEU A 130 22.57 3.03 0.02
C LEU A 130 22.48 1.56 -0.41
N ASP A 131 23.58 0.82 -0.33
CA ASP A 131 23.61 -0.61 -0.62
C ASP A 131 22.77 -1.44 0.36
N ASP A 132 22.73 -1.08 1.65
CA ASP A 132 21.80 -1.70 2.62
C ASP A 132 20.35 -1.41 2.24
N PHE A 133 20.03 -0.18 1.81
CA PHE A 133 18.68 0.13 1.37
C PHE A 133 18.29 -0.61 0.09
N ARG A 134 19.23 -0.81 -0.84
CA ARG A 134 18.95 -1.58 -2.07
C ARG A 134 18.79 -3.07 -1.82
N SER A 135 19.26 -3.60 -0.68
CA SER A 135 19.19 -5.03 -0.37
C SER A 135 17.84 -5.52 0.10
N PHE A 136 16.92 -4.61 0.45
CA PHE A 136 15.53 -4.99 0.69
C PHE A 136 14.92 -5.66 -0.56
N TYR A 137 13.93 -6.51 -0.35
CA TYR A 137 12.97 -6.89 -1.38
C TYR A 137 11.81 -5.90 -1.36
N PHE A 138 11.12 -5.75 -2.49
CA PHE A 138 10.04 -4.77 -2.65
C PHE A 138 8.87 -5.42 -3.37
N ASP A 139 7.65 -5.28 -2.85
CA ASP A 139 6.47 -5.61 -3.63
C ASP A 139 6.05 -4.46 -4.56
N THR A 140 5.24 -4.77 -5.57
CA THR A 140 4.64 -3.76 -6.47
C THR A 140 3.20 -3.38 -6.11
N ALA A 141 2.71 -3.75 -4.91
CA ALA A 141 1.32 -3.53 -4.54
C ALA A 141 0.99 -2.03 -4.59
N LEU A 142 -0.03 -1.69 -5.38
CA LEU A 142 -0.47 -0.32 -5.60
C LEU A 142 0.64 0.69 -6.00
N SER A 143 1.73 0.21 -6.62
CA SER A 143 2.95 1.03 -6.78
C SER A 143 3.60 0.99 -8.17
N SER A 144 2.99 0.30 -9.14
CA SER A 144 3.51 0.24 -10.52
C SER A 144 3.02 1.39 -11.42
N SER A 145 3.11 2.63 -10.95
CA SER A 145 2.79 3.81 -11.79
C SER A 145 3.97 4.18 -12.71
N PRO A 146 3.76 5.00 -13.77
CA PRO A 146 4.84 5.45 -14.65
C PRO A 146 5.98 6.20 -13.95
N ALA A 147 5.74 6.76 -12.75
CA ALA A 147 6.77 7.42 -11.95
C ALA A 147 7.43 6.46 -10.96
N ALA A 148 6.64 5.60 -10.31
CA ALA A 148 7.13 4.77 -9.22
C ALA A 148 7.87 3.51 -9.74
N LEU A 149 7.38 2.87 -10.79
CA LEU A 149 7.98 1.62 -11.29
C LEU A 149 9.41 1.80 -11.82
N PRO A 150 9.72 2.80 -12.69
CA PRO A 150 11.09 3.01 -13.13
C PRO A 150 12.02 3.41 -11.98
N THR A 151 11.52 4.19 -11.02
CA THR A 151 12.27 4.58 -9.82
C THR A 151 12.63 3.35 -8.99
N LEU A 152 11.67 2.44 -8.77
CA LEU A 152 11.90 1.20 -8.03
C LEU A 152 12.92 0.30 -8.75
N LEU A 153 12.76 0.09 -10.06
CA LEU A 153 13.64 -0.78 -10.84
C LEU A 153 15.07 -0.24 -10.94
N ALA A 154 15.25 1.08 -11.03
CA ALA A 154 16.57 1.72 -11.01
C ALA A 154 17.23 1.66 -9.62
N PHE A 155 16.44 1.52 -8.56
CA PHE A 155 16.91 1.53 -7.19
C PHE A 155 17.22 0.14 -6.64
N ALA A 156 16.27 -0.80 -6.73
CA ALA A 156 16.38 -2.12 -6.12
C ALA A 156 17.53 -2.95 -6.72
N ARG A 157 18.10 -3.87 -5.93
CA ARG A 157 19.04 -4.85 -6.48
C ARG A 157 18.34 -5.74 -7.53
N PRO A 158 19.08 -6.23 -8.55
CA PRO A 158 18.53 -7.20 -9.50
C PRO A 158 17.92 -8.40 -8.77
N GLY A 159 16.68 -8.76 -9.12
CA GLY A 159 15.96 -9.88 -8.50
C GLY A 159 15.21 -9.53 -7.20
N HIS A 160 15.25 -8.28 -6.73
CA HIS A 160 14.63 -7.87 -5.46
C HIS A 160 13.25 -7.22 -5.61
N VAL A 161 12.65 -7.26 -6.80
CA VAL A 161 11.30 -6.71 -7.04
C VAL A 161 10.33 -7.87 -7.25
N LEU A 162 9.24 -7.89 -6.49
CA LEU A 162 8.23 -8.93 -6.44
C LEU A 162 6.87 -8.36 -6.83
N PHE A 163 6.06 -9.13 -7.54
CA PHE A 163 4.68 -8.73 -7.79
C PHE A 163 3.87 -8.71 -6.49
N GLY A 164 3.05 -7.69 -6.27
CA GLY A 164 2.08 -7.65 -5.18
C GLY A 164 0.76 -7.04 -5.64
N SER A 165 -0.39 -7.55 -5.18
CA SER A 165 -1.71 -7.07 -5.60
C SER A 165 -2.37 -6.11 -4.61
N GLY A 166 -2.04 -6.21 -3.31
CA GLY A 166 -2.74 -5.52 -2.22
C GLY A 166 -4.13 -6.09 -1.90
N TRP A 167 -4.50 -7.24 -2.45
CA TRP A 167 -5.77 -7.92 -2.18
C TRP A 167 -5.81 -8.46 -0.72
N PRO A 168 -6.96 -8.44 -0.02
CA PRO A 168 -8.29 -7.98 -0.44
C PRO A 168 -8.58 -6.49 -0.16
N PHE A 169 -7.61 -5.75 0.38
CA PHE A 169 -7.83 -4.38 0.84
C PHE A 169 -7.88 -3.38 -0.32
N ALA A 170 -7.05 -3.58 -1.34
CA ALA A 170 -7.09 -2.80 -2.56
C ALA A 170 -8.39 -3.08 -3.32
N PRO A 171 -9.19 -2.05 -3.66
CA PRO A 171 -10.32 -2.22 -4.56
C PRO A 171 -9.83 -2.78 -5.91
N THR A 172 -10.58 -3.71 -6.49
CA THR A 172 -10.22 -4.36 -7.76
C THR A 172 -9.80 -3.39 -8.86
N PRO A 173 -10.48 -2.24 -9.10
CA PRO A 173 -10.06 -1.29 -10.12
C PRO A 173 -8.66 -0.69 -9.86
N ALA A 174 -8.33 -0.42 -8.59
CA ALA A 174 -7.00 0.08 -8.22
C ALA A 174 -5.94 -1.00 -8.43
N GLY A 175 -6.19 -2.23 -7.99
CA GLY A 175 -5.29 -3.35 -8.23
C GLY A 175 -5.03 -3.59 -9.73
N GLN A 176 -6.08 -3.52 -10.56
CA GLN A 176 -5.96 -3.63 -12.01
C GLN A 176 -5.17 -2.49 -12.64
N TYR A 177 -5.37 -1.25 -12.19
CA TYR A 177 -4.62 -0.10 -12.69
C TYR A 177 -3.11 -0.29 -12.52
N PHE A 178 -2.67 -0.66 -11.32
CA PHE A 178 -1.24 -0.86 -11.06
C PHE A 178 -0.71 -2.14 -11.71
N ALA A 179 -1.48 -3.24 -11.72
CA ALA A 179 -1.09 -4.43 -12.45
C ALA A 179 -0.84 -4.14 -13.94
N ASN A 180 -1.74 -3.39 -14.60
CA ASN A 180 -1.56 -2.98 -15.99
C ASN A 180 -0.33 -2.07 -16.18
N GLY A 181 -0.06 -1.18 -15.22
CA GLY A 181 1.15 -0.37 -15.21
C GLY A 181 2.44 -1.21 -15.17
N LEU A 182 2.44 -2.34 -14.46
CA LEU A 182 3.54 -3.30 -14.52
C LEU A 182 3.58 -4.02 -15.87
N ASP A 183 2.45 -4.57 -16.32
CA ASP A 183 2.37 -5.37 -17.56
C ASP A 183 2.82 -4.60 -18.81
N THR A 184 2.63 -3.28 -18.82
CA THR A 184 2.96 -2.41 -19.95
C THR A 184 4.23 -1.59 -19.75
N GLY A 185 4.77 -1.53 -18.53
CA GLY A 185 5.84 -0.63 -18.15
C GLY A 185 7.25 -1.22 -18.18
N VAL A 186 7.40 -2.52 -18.46
CA VAL A 186 8.69 -3.24 -18.43
C VAL A 186 8.82 -4.22 -19.59
N ASP A 187 10.06 -4.66 -19.86
CA ASP A 187 10.32 -5.71 -20.85
C ASP A 187 9.82 -7.09 -20.37
N PRO A 188 9.59 -8.05 -21.29
CA PRO A 188 9.07 -9.38 -20.93
C PRO A 188 9.92 -10.18 -19.94
N GLY A 189 11.25 -9.98 -19.93
CA GLY A 189 12.16 -10.63 -19.00
C GLY A 189 11.96 -10.10 -17.58
N THR A 190 11.97 -8.77 -17.42
CA THR A 190 11.66 -8.11 -16.13
C THR A 190 10.25 -8.47 -15.66
N LEU A 191 9.26 -8.48 -16.57
CA LEU A 191 7.89 -8.84 -16.23
C LEU A 191 7.80 -10.26 -15.67
N THR A 192 8.48 -11.22 -16.31
CA THR A 192 8.54 -12.61 -15.85
C THR A 192 9.25 -12.73 -14.49
N ALA A 193 10.31 -11.95 -14.30
CA ALA A 193 11.05 -11.94 -13.05
C ALA A 193 10.21 -11.43 -11.88
N VAL A 194 9.60 -10.26 -12.05
CA VAL A 194 8.74 -9.64 -11.03
C VAL A 194 7.51 -10.51 -10.74
N ASN A 195 6.84 -11.02 -11.78
CA ASN A 195 5.63 -11.83 -11.60
C ASN A 195 5.89 -13.22 -11.01
N ARG A 196 7.13 -13.74 -11.09
CA ARG A 196 7.35 -15.15 -10.77
C ARG A 196 8.75 -15.49 -10.26
N THR A 197 9.77 -15.36 -11.09
CA THR A 197 11.05 -16.06 -10.81
C THR A 197 11.78 -15.47 -9.60
N ASN A 198 11.60 -14.17 -9.31
CA ASN A 198 12.15 -13.56 -8.10
C ASN A 198 11.52 -14.13 -6.83
N ALA A 199 10.19 -14.30 -6.82
CA ALA A 199 9.48 -14.91 -5.70
C ALA A 199 9.85 -16.39 -5.55
N GLN A 200 10.01 -17.13 -6.65
CA GLN A 200 10.47 -18.52 -6.61
C GLN A 200 11.88 -18.66 -6.05
N ALA A 201 12.79 -17.74 -6.36
CA ALA A 201 14.13 -17.72 -5.80
C ALA A 201 14.11 -17.39 -4.29
N LEU A 202 13.26 -16.44 -3.88
CA LEU A 202 13.10 -16.05 -2.48
C LEU A 202 12.42 -17.13 -1.63
N PHE A 203 11.46 -17.85 -2.22
CA PHE A 203 10.71 -18.92 -1.61
C PHE A 203 10.83 -20.22 -2.43
N PRO A 204 11.96 -20.95 -2.32
CA PRO A 204 12.23 -22.13 -3.15
C PRO A 204 11.12 -23.18 -3.15
N ARG A 205 10.41 -23.34 -2.03
CA ARG A 205 9.28 -24.28 -1.89
C ARG A 205 8.08 -23.98 -2.79
N LEU A 206 7.94 -22.74 -3.24
CA LEU A 206 6.89 -22.32 -4.18
C LEU A 206 7.25 -22.65 -5.63
N ALA A 207 8.55 -22.83 -5.91
CA ALA A 207 9.02 -23.27 -7.22
C ALA A 207 8.65 -24.73 -7.50
N THR A 208 8.48 -25.55 -6.45
CA THR A 208 8.18 -26.99 -6.54
C THR A 208 6.69 -27.31 -6.63
N THR A 209 5.80 -26.36 -6.36
CA THR A 209 4.35 -26.55 -6.47
C THR A 209 3.88 -26.42 -7.92
N ARG A 210 3.30 -27.50 -8.47
CA ARG A 210 2.67 -27.50 -9.80
C ARG A 210 1.48 -26.53 -9.81
N PRO A 211 1.27 -25.71 -10.86
CA PRO A 211 0.11 -24.83 -10.94
C PRO A 211 -1.19 -25.63 -10.76
N VAL A 212 -2.07 -25.18 -9.86
CA VAL A 212 -3.45 -25.66 -9.82
C VAL A 212 -4.16 -25.03 -11.01
N PRO A 213 -4.83 -25.81 -11.88
CA PRO A 213 -5.58 -25.24 -13.00
C PRO A 213 -6.62 -24.23 -12.48
N PRO A 214 -6.89 -23.16 -13.22
CA PRO A 214 -7.88 -22.18 -12.82
C PRO A 214 -9.24 -22.87 -12.74
N PRO A 215 -10.11 -22.50 -11.78
CA PRO A 215 -11.45 -23.05 -11.71
C PRO A 215 -12.17 -22.76 -13.02
N THR A 216 -12.76 -23.79 -13.61
CA THR A 216 -13.55 -23.67 -14.83
C THR A 216 -14.65 -22.63 -14.59
N PRO A 217 -14.78 -21.59 -15.41
CA PRO A 217 -15.89 -20.66 -15.28
C PRO A 217 -17.22 -21.44 -15.39
N PRO A 218 -18.25 -21.06 -14.61
CA PRO A 218 -19.54 -21.73 -14.68
C PRO A 218 -20.07 -21.68 -16.12
N ALA A 219 -20.65 -22.79 -16.57
CA ALA A 219 -21.25 -22.87 -17.89
C ALA A 219 -22.29 -21.75 -18.05
N VAL A 220 -22.30 -21.10 -19.22
CA VAL A 220 -23.13 -19.93 -19.54
C VAL A 220 -24.65 -20.25 -19.56
N SER A 221 -25.07 -21.44 -19.13
CA SER A 221 -26.48 -21.85 -19.09
C SER A 221 -27.23 -21.47 -17.81
N GLU A 222 -26.58 -20.98 -16.75
CA GLU A 222 -27.29 -20.61 -15.50
C GLU A 222 -27.68 -19.12 -15.38
N LEU A 223 -27.29 -18.26 -16.32
CA LEU A 223 -27.67 -16.83 -16.33
C LEU A 223 -28.93 -16.52 -17.14
N ALA A 224 -29.59 -17.51 -17.76
CA ALA A 224 -30.80 -17.31 -18.56
C ALA A 224 -32.11 -17.22 -17.74
N GLY A 225 -32.05 -17.39 -16.40
CA GLY A 225 -33.24 -17.49 -15.54
C GLY A 225 -33.74 -16.19 -14.89
N VAL A 226 -32.97 -15.10 -14.87
CA VAL A 226 -33.37 -13.88 -14.13
C VAL A 226 -33.62 -12.73 -15.09
N ARG A 227 -34.78 -12.76 -15.77
CA ARG A 227 -35.36 -11.55 -16.37
C ARG A 227 -35.99 -10.73 -15.25
N HIS A 228 -35.38 -9.59 -14.90
CA HIS A 228 -36.05 -8.59 -14.07
C HIS A 228 -37.33 -8.11 -14.77
N HIS A 229 -38.48 -8.38 -14.17
CA HIS A 229 -39.74 -7.75 -14.54
C HIS A 229 -39.70 -6.25 -14.19
N VAL A 230 -39.39 -5.42 -15.18
CA VAL A 230 -39.71 -3.99 -15.11
C VAL A 230 -41.17 -3.84 -15.51
N ARG A 231 -42.07 -3.77 -14.52
CA ARG A 231 -43.45 -3.29 -14.74
C ARG A 231 -43.40 -1.78 -14.89
N GLY A 232 -43.61 -1.30 -16.11
CA GLY A 232 -43.80 0.13 -16.38
C GLY A 232 -45.07 0.64 -15.70
N CYS A 233 -44.92 1.57 -14.76
CA CYS A 233 -46.01 2.47 -14.39
C CYS A 233 -45.93 3.71 -15.28
N VAL A 234 -46.88 3.80 -16.21
CA VAL A 234 -47.17 5.03 -16.95
C VAL A 234 -47.74 6.06 -15.96
N HIS A 235 -47.12 7.23 -15.85
CA HIS A 235 -47.75 8.40 -15.25
C HIS A 235 -47.94 9.49 -16.29
N ARG A 236 -49.19 9.94 -16.38
CA ARG A 236 -49.70 10.94 -17.31
C ARG A 236 -48.99 12.28 -17.09
N SER A 237 -48.56 12.87 -18.19
CA SER A 237 -48.09 14.25 -18.29
C SER A 237 -49.24 15.23 -18.01
N GLY A 238 -49.16 15.95 -16.90
CA GLY A 238 -49.92 17.18 -16.64
C GLY A 238 -48.95 18.36 -16.74
N ALA A 239 -49.16 19.23 -17.72
CA ALA A 239 -48.38 20.45 -17.91
C ALA A 239 -48.69 21.45 -16.79
N SER A 240 -47.64 21.98 -16.16
CA SER A 240 -47.71 23.20 -15.34
C SER A 240 -46.38 23.93 -15.44
N ALA A 241 -46.42 25.10 -16.08
CA ALA A 241 -45.30 25.99 -16.23
C ALA A 241 -44.96 26.67 -14.90
N SER A 242 -43.69 26.67 -14.51
CA SER A 242 -43.16 27.68 -13.58
C SER A 242 -41.72 28.02 -13.93
N ARG A 243 -41.42 29.31 -13.75
CA ARG A 243 -40.35 30.09 -14.37
C ARG A 243 -38.97 29.75 -13.80
N SER A 244 -37.98 29.67 -14.69
CA SER A 244 -36.55 29.65 -14.38
C SER A 244 -36.07 31.01 -13.87
N LEU A 245 -35.47 31.04 -12.68
CA LEU A 245 -34.63 32.16 -12.20
C LEU A 245 -33.16 31.90 -12.58
N PRO A 246 -32.36 32.94 -12.90
CA PRO A 246 -30.98 32.78 -13.33
C PRO A 246 -30.03 32.45 -12.17
N PRO A 247 -28.87 31.85 -12.43
CA PRO A 247 -27.90 31.52 -11.39
C PRO A 247 -27.21 32.78 -10.85
N GLY A 248 -27.20 32.95 -9.53
CA GLY A 248 -26.42 33.97 -8.83
C GLY A 248 -24.93 33.61 -8.77
N PRO A 249 -24.04 34.60 -8.57
CA PRO A 249 -22.59 34.40 -8.64
C PRO A 249 -22.04 33.65 -7.42
N ALA A 250 -21.01 32.84 -7.66
CA ALA A 250 -20.26 32.12 -6.62
C ALA A 250 -19.47 33.10 -5.73
N PRO A 251 -19.39 32.86 -4.40
CA PRO A 251 -18.61 33.71 -3.53
C PRO A 251 -17.10 33.42 -3.68
N VAL A 252 -16.35 34.48 -3.97
CA VAL A 252 -14.89 34.54 -3.88
C VAL A 252 -14.52 34.78 -2.41
N LEU A 253 -13.78 33.85 -1.81
CA LEU A 253 -13.19 34.05 -0.47
C LEU A 253 -11.72 34.45 -0.63
N THR A 254 -11.44 35.75 -0.44
CA THR A 254 -10.10 36.28 -0.18
C THR A 254 -9.87 36.33 1.33
N GLY A 255 -9.01 35.44 1.85
CA GLY A 255 -8.66 35.40 3.27
C GLY A 255 -7.16 35.58 3.47
N LYS A 256 -6.74 36.78 3.90
CA LYS A 256 -5.38 37.07 4.39
C LYS A 256 -5.19 36.42 5.76
N TRP A 257 -4.13 35.63 5.91
CA TRP A 257 -3.70 35.05 7.19
C TRP A 257 -2.99 36.11 8.05
N ARG A 258 -3.51 36.35 9.26
CA ARG A 258 -2.79 37.08 10.32
C ARG A 258 -2.58 36.13 11.51
N ARG A 259 -1.35 36.12 12.02
CA ARG A 259 -0.90 35.25 13.11
C ARG A 259 -1.48 35.65 14.46
N ASP A 260 -1.61 34.60 15.26
CA ASP A 260 -2.17 34.43 16.59
C ASP A 260 -1.38 35.10 17.73
N SER A 261 -2.06 35.39 18.84
CA SER A 261 -1.46 35.53 20.18
C SER A 261 -2.54 35.55 21.27
N GLY A 262 -2.59 34.52 22.13
CA GLY A 262 -3.07 34.70 23.52
C GLY A 262 -3.92 33.59 24.15
N ARG A 263 -3.25 32.75 24.96
CA ARG A 263 -3.65 32.14 26.25
C ARG A 263 -5.15 31.90 26.56
N GLY A 264 -5.49 30.61 26.76
CA GLY A 264 -6.15 30.08 27.97
C GLY A 264 -7.65 30.36 28.19
N GLY A 265 -8.48 29.31 28.06
CA GLY A 265 -9.85 29.31 28.60
C GLY A 265 -10.60 28.00 28.34
N ARG A 266 -11.06 27.32 29.41
CA ARG A 266 -12.00 26.18 29.38
C ARG A 266 -13.46 26.68 29.27
N MET A 267 -14.30 26.01 28.48
CA MET A 267 -15.74 25.70 28.72
C MET A 267 -16.29 24.86 27.54
N LEU A 268 -16.74 23.61 27.73
CA LEU A 268 -18.09 23.13 28.12
C LEU A 268 -19.17 23.18 27.00
N LEU A 269 -19.46 21.97 26.52
CA LEU A 269 -20.72 21.36 26.02
C LEU A 269 -21.76 22.20 25.24
N GLY A 270 -22.07 21.75 24.03
CA GLY A 270 -23.31 22.03 23.31
C GLY A 270 -23.73 20.84 22.46
N ALA A 271 -24.56 19.96 23.01
CA ALA A 271 -25.26 18.93 22.26
C ALA A 271 -26.34 19.57 21.39
N VAL A 272 -26.39 19.24 20.10
CA VAL A 272 -27.54 19.53 19.23
C VAL A 272 -27.99 18.24 18.59
N THR A 273 -29.02 17.64 19.20
CA THR A 273 -29.91 16.68 18.56
C THR A 273 -30.79 17.40 17.54
N ARG A 274 -30.89 16.89 16.30
CA ARG A 274 -31.99 17.26 15.41
C ARG A 274 -32.71 16.02 14.92
N ALA A 275 -33.86 15.80 15.54
CA ALA A 275 -34.92 14.93 15.05
C ALA A 275 -35.49 15.48 13.73
N GLY A 276 -35.69 14.60 12.75
CA GLY A 276 -36.43 14.86 11.53
C GLY A 276 -37.36 13.68 11.27
N ARG A 277 -38.65 13.88 11.55
CA ARG A 277 -39.71 12.88 11.49
C ARG A 277 -39.96 12.40 10.06
N CYS A 278 -40.13 11.09 9.94
CA CYS A 278 -40.74 10.43 8.80
C CYS A 278 -42.25 10.70 8.85
N VAL A 279 -42.80 11.35 7.82
CA VAL A 279 -44.25 11.38 7.56
C VAL A 279 -44.49 10.59 6.29
N ARG A 280 -45.19 9.47 6.44
CA ARG A 280 -45.77 8.70 5.34
C ARG A 280 -46.83 9.54 4.63
N ARG A 281 -46.79 9.57 3.31
CA ARG A 281 -47.92 9.29 2.42
C ARG A 281 -47.37 8.86 1.07
#